data_AF-A0A1H8VUM1-F1
#
_entry.id   AF-A0A1H8VUM1-F1
#
_cell.length_a   1.000
_cell.length_b   1.000
_cell.length_c   1.000
_cell.angle_alpha   90.00
_cell.angle_beta   90.00
_cell.angle_gamma   90.00
#
_symmetry.space_group_name_H-M   'P 1'
#
loop_
_entity.id
_entity.type
_entity.pdbx_description
1 polymer ?
#
loop_
_entity_poly.entity_id
_entity_poly.type
_entity_poly.pdbx_seq_one_letter_code
_entity_poly.pdbx_strand_id
1 'polypeptide(L)'
;MTDKRSESRSWNTEDKGRLVAQYQEILIRQVQAAFDSKEMDEVTYQRFMTEDCLAESKSEICDHFDRLFKELAAYHQERLQQRILKGAELLDSTSKDDPKYPEYMRLYDALVGRLQESQKRGG
;
A
#
# COMPACT_ATOMS: atom_id res chain seq x y z
N MET A 1 -33.09 -10.60 38.09
CA MET A 1 -32.27 -9.39 38.28
C MET A 1 -31.01 -9.56 37.45
N THR A 2 -30.89 -8.73 36.42
CA THR A 2 -29.80 -8.73 35.44
C THR A 2 -28.51 -8.23 36.07
N ASP A 3 -27.52 -9.10 36.23
CA ASP A 3 -26.15 -8.65 36.47
C ASP A 3 -25.45 -8.52 35.11
N LYS A 4 -25.71 -7.38 34.45
CA LYS A 4 -24.91 -6.90 33.32
C LYS A 4 -23.60 -6.33 33.87
N ARG A 5 -22.74 -7.19 34.41
CA ARG A 5 -21.33 -6.85 34.62
C ARG A 5 -20.54 -7.14 33.34
N SER A 6 -20.92 -6.46 32.26
CA SER A 6 -19.97 -6.15 31.20
C SER A 6 -19.18 -4.94 31.68
N GLU A 7 -18.18 -5.19 32.51
CA GLU A 7 -17.14 -4.21 32.80
C GLU A 7 -16.45 -3.91 31.47
N SER A 8 -16.90 -2.85 30.82
CA SER A 8 -16.22 -2.18 29.72
C SER A 8 -14.81 -1.89 30.22
N ARG A 9 -13.86 -2.75 29.86
CA ARG A 9 -12.42 -2.55 30.09
C ARG A 9 -12.10 -1.17 29.53
N SER A 10 -11.86 -0.22 30.43
CA SER A 10 -11.60 1.18 30.10
C SER A 10 -10.44 1.23 29.11
N TRP A 11 -10.72 1.69 27.89
CA TRP A 11 -9.73 1.95 26.86
C TRP A 11 -8.76 3.01 27.37
N ASN A 12 -7.59 2.57 27.84
CA ASN A 12 -6.62 3.44 28.52
C ASN A 12 -5.51 3.88 27.54
N THR A 13 -4.64 4.77 28.01
CA THR A 13 -3.53 5.31 27.20
C THR A 13 -2.56 4.22 26.71
N GLU A 14 -2.36 3.15 27.47
CA GLU A 14 -1.49 2.04 27.05
C GLU A 14 -2.13 1.23 25.90
N ASP A 15 -3.44 1.02 25.93
CA ASP A 15 -4.16 0.33 24.85
C ASP A 15 -4.13 1.15 23.55
N LYS A 16 -4.24 2.49 23.66
CA LYS A 16 -4.04 3.41 22.53
C LYS A 16 -2.63 3.29 21.95
N GLY A 17 -1.61 3.43 22.80
CA GLY A 17 -0.21 3.37 22.38
C GLY A 17 0.12 2.03 21.71
N ARG A 18 -0.41 0.92 22.25
CA ARG A 18 -0.26 -0.42 21.64
C ARG A 18 -0.90 -0.50 20.27
N LEU A 19 -2.12 0.00 20.10
CA LEU A 19 -2.82 -0.06 18.80
C LEU A 19 -2.11 0.78 17.74
N VAL A 20 -1.70 2.01 18.10
CA VAL A 20 -0.92 2.89 17.20
C VAL A 20 0.39 2.22 16.82
N ALA A 21 1.15 1.68 17.78
CA ALA A 21 2.42 1.01 17.50
C ALA A 21 2.26 -0.20 16.57
N GLN A 22 1.19 -1.00 16.74
CA GLN A 22 0.92 -2.15 15.87
C GLN A 22 0.67 -1.74 14.42
N TYR A 23 -0.18 -0.75 14.18
CA TYR A 23 -0.44 -0.30 12.82
C TYR A 23 0.75 0.43 12.21
N GLN A 24 1.43 1.29 12.98
CA GLN A 24 2.63 1.98 12.55
C GLN A 24 3.73 0.99 12.14
N GLU A 25 3.93 -0.08 12.91
CA GLU A 25 4.91 -1.11 12.58
C GLU A 25 4.60 -1.80 11.24
N ILE A 26 3.33 -2.12 10.98
CA ILE A 26 2.92 -2.72 9.71
C ILE A 26 3.13 -1.73 8.56
N LEU A 27 2.73 -0.47 8.74
CA LEU A 27 2.90 0.58 7.73
C LEU A 27 4.39 0.76 7.38
N ILE A 28 5.24 0.93 8.40
CA ILE A 28 6.69 1.11 8.24
C ILE A 28 7.29 -0.06 7.47
N ARG A 29 6.94 -1.31 7.82
CA ARG A 29 7.46 -2.49 7.12
C ARG A 29 7.09 -2.49 5.63
N GLN A 30 5.85 -2.12 5.28
CA GLN A 30 5.43 -2.07 3.88
C GLN A 30 6.12 -0.94 3.12
N VAL A 31 6.20 0.25 3.73
CA VAL A 31 6.84 1.44 3.15
C VAL A 31 8.34 1.20 2.94
N GLN A 32 9.04 0.63 3.93
CA GLN A 32 10.46 0.28 3.82
C GLN A 32 10.70 -0.76 2.72
N ALA A 33 9.90 -1.83 2.68
CA ALA A 33 10.03 -2.86 1.65
C ALA A 33 9.85 -2.29 0.24
N ALA A 34 8.89 -1.37 0.05
CA ALA A 34 8.66 -0.69 -1.22
C ALA A 34 9.81 0.25 -1.60
N PHE A 35 10.44 0.90 -0.63
CA PHE A 35 11.60 1.77 -0.86
C PHE A 35 12.85 0.94 -1.21
N ASP A 36 13.13 -0.12 -0.46
CA ASP A 36 14.26 -1.02 -0.68
C ASP A 36 14.18 -1.71 -2.05
N SER A 37 12.96 -2.05 -2.51
CA SER A 37 12.72 -2.61 -3.84
C SER A 37 12.77 -1.58 -4.98
N LYS A 38 12.99 -0.29 -4.66
CA LYS A 38 12.97 0.86 -5.59
C LYS A 38 11.61 1.07 -6.26
N GLU A 39 10.53 0.55 -5.69
CA GLU A 39 9.17 0.77 -6.15
C GLU A 39 8.57 2.08 -5.60
N MET A 40 9.13 2.58 -4.48
CA MET A 40 8.81 3.87 -3.88
C MET A 40 9.96 4.88 -4.04
N ASP A 41 9.63 6.12 -4.38
CA ASP A 41 10.59 7.24 -4.39
C ASP A 41 10.84 7.81 -2.99
N GLU A 42 11.99 8.47 -2.81
CA GLU A 42 12.43 9.01 -1.53
C GLU A 42 11.45 10.03 -0.92
N VAL A 43 10.84 10.88 -1.75
CA VAL A 43 9.90 11.90 -1.28
C VAL A 43 8.66 11.26 -0.69
N THR A 44 8.09 10.26 -1.38
CA THR A 44 6.93 9.51 -0.90
C THR A 44 7.26 8.67 0.33
N TYR A 45 8.44 8.05 0.36
CA TYR A 45 8.94 7.33 1.53
C TYR A 45 8.99 8.23 2.76
N GLN A 46 9.65 9.38 2.66
CA GLN A 46 9.76 10.33 3.78
C GLN A 46 8.39 10.79 4.26
N ARG A 47 7.45 11.08 3.35
CA ARG A 47 6.08 11.47 3.72
C ARG A 47 5.43 10.45 4.64
N PHE A 48 5.44 9.17 4.26
CA PHE A 48 4.84 8.11 5.08
C PHE A 48 5.58 7.89 6.41
N MET A 49 6.91 8.02 6.41
CA MET A 49 7.72 7.81 7.62
C MET A 49 7.57 8.92 8.66
N THR A 50 7.09 10.10 8.25
CA THR A 50 6.83 11.24 9.14
C THR A 50 5.38 11.36 9.59
N GLU A 51 4.49 10.43 9.21
CA GLU A 51 3.10 10.45 9.65
C GLU A 51 2.98 10.05 11.12
N ASP A 52 2.36 10.93 11.90
CA ASP A 52 2.06 10.74 13.33
C ASP A 52 0.56 10.59 13.56
N CYS A 53 0.19 9.65 14.43
CA CYS A 53 -1.20 9.44 14.84
C CYS A 53 -1.52 10.21 16.13
N LEU A 54 -2.29 11.29 16.00
CA LEU A 54 -2.76 12.12 17.13
C LEU A 54 -4.20 11.77 17.58
N ALA A 55 -4.77 10.68 17.05
CA ALA A 55 -6.13 10.27 17.33
C ALA A 55 -6.32 9.81 18.80
N GLU A 56 -7.45 10.16 19.40
CA GLU A 56 -7.69 9.90 20.83
C GLU A 56 -8.63 8.73 21.08
N SER A 57 -9.46 8.39 20.09
CA SER A 57 -10.38 7.25 20.17
C SER A 57 -9.91 6.07 19.31
N LYS A 58 -10.37 4.86 19.65
CA LYS A 58 -10.09 3.66 18.86
C LYS A 58 -10.56 3.80 17.41
N SER A 59 -11.74 4.40 17.19
CA SER A 59 -12.29 4.61 15.84
C SER A 59 -11.38 5.51 15.02
N GLU A 60 -10.99 6.67 15.58
CA GLU A 60 -10.14 7.62 14.89
C GLU A 60 -8.75 7.04 14.59
N ILE A 61 -8.18 6.21 15.48
CA ILE A 61 -6.93 5.51 15.21
C ILE A 61 -7.10 4.57 14.01
N CYS A 62 -8.18 3.77 14.00
CA CYS A 62 -8.47 2.88 12.88
C CYS A 62 -8.67 3.67 11.58
N ASP A 63 -9.43 4.76 11.60
CA ASP A 63 -9.71 5.61 10.44
C ASP A 63 -8.43 6.28 9.90
N HIS A 64 -7.55 6.73 10.80
CA HIS A 64 -6.25 7.30 10.44
C HIS A 64 -5.40 6.28 9.65
N PHE A 65 -5.24 5.06 10.16
CA PHE A 65 -4.43 4.04 9.50
C PHE A 65 -5.11 3.46 8.26
N ASP A 66 -6.44 3.31 8.24
CA ASP A 66 -7.18 2.89 7.05
C ASP A 66 -6.94 3.86 5.89
N ARG A 67 -6.96 5.17 6.15
CA ARG A 67 -6.58 6.19 5.17
C ARG A 67 -5.16 6.00 4.66
N LEU A 68 -4.18 5.84 5.56
CA LEU A 68 -2.77 5.65 5.16
C LEU A 68 -2.56 4.37 4.33
N PHE A 69 -3.21 3.27 4.69
CA PHE A 69 -3.13 2.03 3.91
C PHE A 69 -3.81 2.17 2.54
N LYS A 70 -4.93 2.89 2.45
CA LYS A 70 -5.57 3.21 1.17
C LYS A 70 -4.68 4.08 0.29
N GLU A 71 -4.05 5.10 0.86
CA GLU A 71 -3.09 5.95 0.16
C GLU A 71 -1.88 5.14 -0.35
N LEU A 72 -1.34 4.23 0.47
CA LEU A 72 -0.25 3.35 0.08
C LEU A 72 -0.66 2.39 -1.05
N ALA A 73 -1.84 1.78 -0.95
CA ALA A 73 -2.39 0.91 -1.98
C ALA A 73 -2.61 1.67 -3.31
N ALA A 74 -3.16 2.87 -3.24
CA ALA A 74 -3.36 3.74 -4.40
C ALA A 74 -2.02 4.10 -5.07
N TYR A 75 -1.00 4.43 -4.28
CA TYR A 75 0.35 4.68 -4.80
C TYR A 75 0.90 3.49 -5.59
N HIS A 76 0.82 2.27 -5.02
CA HIS A 76 1.27 1.06 -5.72
C HIS A 76 0.49 0.79 -7.01
N GLN A 77 -0.83 1.03 -6.99
CA GLN A 77 -1.67 0.87 -8.17
C GLN A 77 -1.31 1.88 -9.28
N GLU A 78 -1.12 3.15 -8.93
CA GLU A 78 -0.72 4.18 -9.89
C GLU A 78 0.66 3.86 -10.49
N ARG A 79 1.62 3.44 -9.67
CA ARG A 79 2.96 3.04 -10.14
C ARG A 79 2.91 1.86 -11.09
N LEU A 80 2.07 0.86 -10.80
CA LEU A 80 1.86 -0.27 -11.68
C LEU A 80 1.26 0.17 -13.03
N GLN A 81 0.24 1.03 -13.00
CA GLN A 81 -0.37 1.60 -14.21
C GLN A 81 0.66 2.38 -15.05
N GLN A 82 1.47 3.23 -14.43
CA GLN A 82 2.54 3.96 -15.12
C GLN A 82 3.55 3.02 -15.79
N ARG A 83 3.92 1.92 -15.12
CA ARG A 83 4.82 0.90 -15.71
C ARG A 83 4.19 0.20 -16.91
N ILE A 84 2.88 -0.10 -16.84
CA ILE A 84 2.14 -0.67 -17.97
C ILE A 84 2.12 0.30 -19.15
N LEU A 85 1.82 1.58 -18.92
CA LEU A 85 1.82 2.60 -19.97
C LEU A 85 3.19 2.72 -20.65
N LYS A 86 4.26 2.82 -19.86
CA LYS A 86 5.63 2.84 -20.40
C LYS A 86 6.00 1.56 -21.14
N GLY A 87 5.51 0.41 -20.68
CA GLY A 87 5.70 -0.87 -21.36
C GLY A 87 4.98 -0.92 -22.72
N ALA A 88 3.77 -0.37 -22.80
CA ALA A 88 3.05 -0.24 -24.06
C ALA A 88 3.79 0.69 -25.04
N GLU A 89 4.24 1.87 -24.58
CA GLU A 89 5.03 2.81 -25.39
C GLU A 89 6.33 2.16 -25.92
N LEU A 90 7.00 1.34 -25.10
CA LEU A 90 8.18 0.60 -25.53
C LEU A 90 7.84 -0.42 -26.62
N LEU A 91 6.75 -1.16 -26.48
CA LEU A 91 6.32 -2.14 -27.48
C LEU A 91 5.88 -1.49 -28.79
N ASP A 92 5.20 -0.35 -28.72
CA ASP A 92 4.76 0.41 -29.89
C ASP A 92 5.95 1.01 -30.67
N SER A 93 7.02 1.37 -29.96
CA SER A 93 8.24 1.91 -30.57
C SER A 93 9.27 0.85 -30.99
N THR A 94 9.10 -0.41 -30.58
CA THR A 94 10.00 -1.52 -30.92
C THR A 94 9.50 -2.28 -32.15
N SER A 95 10.37 -2.55 -33.12
CA SER A 95 10.03 -3.40 -34.27
C SER A 95 9.68 -4.82 -33.81
N LYS A 96 8.70 -5.45 -34.44
CA LYS A 96 8.33 -6.86 -34.17
C LYS A 96 9.45 -7.85 -34.51
N ASP A 97 10.35 -7.45 -35.39
CA ASP A 97 11.53 -8.24 -35.77
C ASP A 97 12.72 -8.03 -34.82
N ASP A 98 12.60 -7.14 -33.82
CA ASP A 98 13.63 -6.95 -32.80
C ASP A 98 13.78 -8.25 -31.97
N PRO A 99 15.01 -8.80 -31.83
CA PRO A 99 15.24 -10.01 -31.04
C PRO A 99 14.75 -9.95 -29.59
N LYS A 100 14.63 -8.74 -29.02
CA LYS A 100 14.14 -8.50 -27.66
C LYS A 100 12.63 -8.25 -27.57
N TYR A 101 11.93 -8.09 -28.69
CA TYR A 101 10.49 -7.87 -28.71
C TYR A 101 9.70 -8.94 -27.91
N PRO A 102 10.02 -10.25 -28.02
CA PRO A 102 9.33 -11.27 -27.22
C PRO A 102 9.58 -11.13 -25.71
N GLU A 103 10.74 -10.61 -25.30
CA GLU A 103 11.05 -10.36 -23.89
C GLU A 103 10.22 -9.18 -23.36
N TYR A 104 10.17 -8.07 -24.09
CA TYR A 104 9.37 -6.90 -23.70
C TYR A 104 7.88 -7.22 -23.59
N MET A 105 7.36 -8.05 -24.50
CA MET A 105 5.97 -8.49 -24.48
C MET A 105 5.66 -9.35 -23.23
N ARG A 106 6.56 -10.28 -22.85
CA ARG A 106 6.41 -11.04 -21.60
C ARG A 106 6.43 -10.15 -20.35
N LEU A 107 7.30 -9.14 -20.32
CA LEU A 107 7.37 -8.20 -19.21
C LEU A 107 6.08 -7.36 -19.11
N TYR A 108 5.55 -6.92 -20.25
CA TYR A 108 4.27 -6.23 -20.31
C TYR A 108 3.11 -7.12 -19.82
N ASP A 109 3.01 -8.35 -20.32
CA ASP A 109 1.99 -9.31 -19.91
C ASP A 109 2.03 -9.59 -18.40
N ALA A 110 3.23 -9.68 -17.81
CA ALA A 110 3.39 -9.84 -16.38
C ALA A 110 2.87 -8.64 -15.58
N LEU A 111 3.07 -7.41 -16.08
CA LEU A 111 2.53 -6.20 -15.44
C LEU A 111 1.01 -6.15 -15.52
N VAL A 112 0.44 -6.50 -16.68
CA VAL A 112 -1.03 -6.59 -16.87
C VAL A 112 -1.63 -7.67 -15.98
N GLY A 113 -0.98 -8.83 -15.86
CA GLY A 113 -1.40 -9.91 -14.96
C GLY A 113 -1.46 -9.45 -13.50
N ARG A 114 -0.44 -8.73 -13.02
CA ARG A 114 -0.43 -8.14 -11.67
C ARG A 114 -1.58 -7.15 -11.45
N LEU A 115 -1.92 -6.34 -12.46
CA LEU A 115 -3.04 -5.40 -12.37
C LEU A 115 -4.39 -6.13 -12.29
N GLN A 116 -4.57 -7.19 -13.07
CA GLN A 116 -5.78 -8.01 -13.00
C GLN A 116 -5.93 -8.70 -11.65
N GLU A 117 -4.84 -9.19 -11.08
CA GLU A 117 -4.83 -9.79 -9.74
C GLU A 117 -5.16 -8.76 -8.65
N SER A 118 -4.62 -7.54 -8.74
CA SER A 118 -4.91 -6.49 -7.77
C SER A 118 -6.39 -6.08 -7.82
N GLN A 119 -6.96 -5.95 -9.02
CA GLN A 119 -8.39 -5.66 -9.22
C GLN A 119 -9.31 -6.76 -8.67
N LYS A 120 -8.93 -8.05 -8.83
CA LYS A 120 -9.70 -9.18 -8.30
C LYS A 120 -9.71 -9.25 -6.77
N ARG A 121 -8.68 -8.74 -6.11
CA ARG A 121 -8.54 -8.75 -4.65
C ARG A 121 -9.10 -7.49 -3.97
N GLY A 122 -9.24 -6.40 -4.72
CA GLY A 122 -9.77 -5.11 -4.26
C GLY A 122 -11.22 -4.84 -4.67
N GLY A 123 -11.95 -5.85 -5.15
CA GLY A 123 -13.37 -5.79 -5.52
C GLY A 123 -14.28 -6.50 -4.53
#